data_AF-A0A6P4C0C3-F1
#
_entry.id   AF-A0A6P4C0C3-F1
#
_cell.length_a   1.000
_cell.length_b   1.000
_cell.length_c   1.000
_cell.angle_alpha   90.00
_cell.angle_beta   90.00
_cell.angle_gamma   90.00
#
_symmetry.space_group_name_H-M   'P 1'
#
loop_
_entity.id
_entity.type
_entity.pdbx_description
1 polymer ?
#
loop_
_entity_poly.entity_id
_entity_poly.type
_entity_poly.pdbx_seq_one_letter_code
_entity_poly.pdbx_strand_id
1 'polypeptide(L)'
;MTKFRLCLMGDLEVDDFEDIWNDAVEEFGLQQNSWVKDMYEKKHMWSNAHIRGKFFAGLKTTSRCEALNMQIGKFIHNGYNLREFIEHFQQYLEFMRRRLVVADYKSAYGEPVVKTRLEELERFAAAVYTREVFVLFREVLLLASNVRVVSSKKTSTCTLFEVAMYCQGRSWNVSWGEIDDEFRCSCLRMESFGIPCVHIVGVLVRLNMVVIP
;
A
#
# COMPACT_ATOMS: atom_id res chain seq x y z
N MET A 1 17.90 -16.49 -0.55
CA MET A 1 16.77 -15.90 -1.32
C MET A 1 15.95 -14.85 -0.54
N THR A 2 16.40 -14.42 0.64
CA THR A 2 15.64 -13.56 1.57
C THR A 2 16.05 -12.07 1.50
N LYS A 3 17.35 -11.76 1.37
CA LYS A 3 17.88 -10.38 1.39
C LYS A 3 17.38 -9.49 0.24
N PHE A 4 17.48 -9.94 -1.01
CA PHE A 4 17.00 -9.15 -2.16
C PHE A 4 15.49 -8.86 -2.10
N ARG A 5 14.68 -9.82 -1.62
CA ARG A 5 13.24 -9.60 -1.44
C ARG A 5 12.97 -8.55 -0.36
N LEU A 6 13.78 -8.50 0.71
CA LEU A 6 13.72 -7.45 1.73
C LEU A 6 14.10 -6.09 1.11
N CYS A 7 15.17 -6.01 0.32
CA CYS A 7 15.52 -4.77 -0.40
C CYS A 7 14.40 -4.27 -1.34
N LEU A 8 13.64 -5.20 -1.94
CA LEU A 8 12.56 -4.91 -2.88
C LEU A 8 11.23 -4.53 -2.21
N MET A 9 10.87 -5.20 -1.11
CA MET A 9 9.53 -5.14 -0.52
C MET A 9 9.49 -4.80 0.98
N GLY A 10 10.64 -4.86 1.65
CA GLY A 10 10.73 -4.57 3.08
C GLY A 10 10.36 -3.13 3.40
N ASP A 11 9.81 -2.93 4.59
CA ASP A 11 9.64 -1.61 5.19
C ASP A 11 10.93 -1.25 5.94
N LEU A 12 11.93 -0.84 5.16
CA LEU A 12 13.30 -0.57 5.60
C LEU A 12 13.56 0.94 5.60
N GLU A 13 14.39 1.41 6.53
CA GLU A 13 15.04 2.70 6.34
C GLU A 13 16.09 2.60 5.21
N VAL A 14 16.50 3.76 4.71
CA VAL A 14 17.52 3.81 3.63
C VAL A 14 18.82 3.15 4.10
N ASP A 15 19.22 3.40 5.35
CA ASP A 15 20.45 2.83 5.91
C ASP A 15 20.35 1.29 6.01
N ASP A 16 19.22 0.76 6.51
CA ASP A 16 18.97 -0.68 6.56
C ASP A 16 19.02 -1.31 5.15
N PHE A 17 18.50 -0.61 4.13
CA PHE A 17 18.57 -1.06 2.75
C PHE A 17 20.01 -1.15 2.26
N GLU A 18 20.83 -0.12 2.50
CA GLU A 18 22.22 -0.08 2.06
C GLU A 18 23.03 -1.22 2.70
N ASP A 19 22.84 -1.47 3.99
CA ASP A 19 23.50 -2.57 4.70
C ASP A 19 23.08 -3.93 4.12
N ILE A 20 21.78 -4.21 4.01
CA ILE A 20 21.28 -5.49 3.48
C ILE A 20 21.71 -5.70 2.01
N TRP A 21 21.73 -4.63 1.21
CA TRP A 21 22.16 -4.69 -0.18
C TRP A 21 23.64 -5.02 -0.28
N ASN A 22 24.50 -4.28 0.43
CA ASN A 22 25.95 -4.47 0.41
C ASN A 22 26.33 -5.87 0.90
N ASP A 23 25.73 -6.32 2.00
CA ASP A 23 25.89 -7.68 2.52
C ASP A 23 25.52 -8.76 1.48
N ALA A 24 24.41 -8.56 0.75
CA ALA A 24 23.98 -9.50 -0.27
C ALA A 24 24.95 -9.50 -1.47
N VAL A 25 25.43 -8.35 -1.91
CA VAL A 25 26.37 -8.26 -3.01
C VAL A 25 27.71 -8.90 -2.66
N GLU A 26 28.18 -8.72 -1.42
CA GLU A 26 29.43 -9.32 -0.94
C GLU A 26 29.32 -10.84 -0.80
N GLU A 27 28.26 -11.33 -0.15
CA GLU A 27 28.00 -12.76 0.08
C GLU A 27 28.02 -13.57 -1.23
N PHE A 28 27.52 -13.00 -2.32
CA PHE A 28 27.48 -13.66 -3.63
C PHE A 28 28.61 -13.24 -4.58
N GLY A 29 29.55 -12.39 -4.15
CA GLY A 29 30.68 -11.95 -4.98
C GLY A 29 30.24 -11.16 -6.24
N LEU A 30 29.15 -10.39 -6.15
CA LEU A 30 28.52 -9.74 -7.29
C LEU A 30 28.97 -8.28 -7.52
N GLN A 31 30.03 -7.82 -6.86
CA GLN A 31 30.49 -6.42 -6.90
C GLN A 31 30.79 -5.94 -8.32
N GLN A 32 31.21 -6.83 -9.22
CA GLN A 32 31.52 -6.50 -10.62
C GLN A 32 30.42 -6.87 -11.61
N ASN A 33 29.31 -7.45 -11.14
CA ASN A 33 28.21 -7.82 -12.00
C ASN A 33 27.50 -6.55 -12.52
N SER A 34 27.46 -6.39 -13.84
CA SER A 34 26.90 -5.20 -14.49
C SER A 34 25.41 -5.01 -14.20
N TRP A 35 24.64 -6.10 -14.13
CA TRP A 35 23.22 -6.06 -13.80
C TRP A 35 22.98 -5.61 -12.36
N VAL A 36 23.79 -6.07 -11.40
CA VAL A 36 23.69 -5.64 -9.99
C VAL A 36 24.00 -4.15 -9.84
N LYS A 37 25.02 -3.64 -10.54
CA LYS A 37 25.34 -2.20 -10.56
C LYS A 37 24.18 -1.38 -11.13
N ASP A 38 23.64 -1.78 -12.28
CA ASP A 38 22.50 -1.11 -12.91
C ASP A 38 21.25 -1.12 -12.00
N MET A 39 20.98 -2.23 -11.33
CA MET A 39 19.88 -2.34 -10.37
C MET A 39 20.07 -1.40 -9.18
N TYR A 40 21.28 -1.29 -8.65
CA TYR A 40 21.60 -0.38 -7.55
C TYR A 40 21.45 1.10 -7.95
N GLU A 41 21.93 1.48 -9.14
CA GLU A 41 21.75 2.84 -9.68
C GLU A 41 20.26 3.21 -9.80
N LYS A 42 19.43 2.23 -10.17
CA LYS A 42 17.97 2.38 -10.32
C LYS A 42 17.18 2.13 -9.04
N LYS A 43 17.81 2.00 -7.86
CA LYS A 43 17.11 1.66 -6.59
C LYS A 43 15.91 2.56 -6.26
N HIS A 44 15.98 3.83 -6.66
CA HIS A 44 14.90 4.81 -6.52
C HIS A 44 13.66 4.55 -7.40
N MET A 45 13.71 3.55 -8.28
CA MET A 45 12.60 3.16 -9.16
C MET A 45 11.87 1.89 -8.69
N TRP A 46 12.47 1.09 -7.79
CA TRP A 46 11.95 -0.24 -7.45
C TRP A 46 11.98 -0.57 -5.95
N SER A 47 12.91 -0.01 -5.18
CA SER A 47 13.04 -0.31 -3.76
C SER A 47 12.05 0.50 -2.93
N ASN A 48 11.30 -0.19 -2.08
CA ASN A 48 10.36 0.43 -1.14
C ASN A 48 11.04 1.51 -0.28
N ALA A 49 12.25 1.27 0.22
CA ALA A 49 12.99 2.23 1.05
C ALA A 49 13.22 3.59 0.37
N HIS A 50 13.39 3.59 -0.96
CA HIS A 50 13.69 4.81 -1.73
C HIS A 50 12.47 5.44 -2.41
N ILE A 51 11.38 4.69 -2.61
CA ILE A 51 10.13 5.23 -3.18
C ILE A 51 9.14 5.70 -2.09
N ARG A 52 9.34 5.26 -0.84
CA ARG A 52 8.52 5.64 0.31
C ARG A 52 8.40 7.17 0.42
N GLY A 53 7.19 7.65 0.68
CA GLY A 53 6.86 9.09 0.69
C GLY A 53 6.48 9.68 -0.67
N LYS A 54 6.67 8.94 -1.78
CA LYS A 54 6.11 9.32 -3.10
C LYS A 54 4.84 8.54 -3.33
N PHE A 55 3.84 9.19 -3.93
CA PHE A 55 2.57 8.54 -4.27
C PHE A 55 2.73 7.54 -5.41
N PHE A 56 2.40 6.27 -5.16
CA PHE A 56 2.36 5.21 -6.18
C PHE A 56 1.13 4.29 -6.04
N ALA A 57 0.24 4.52 -5.07
CA ALA A 57 -1.02 3.78 -4.88
C ALA A 57 -0.83 2.24 -4.80
N GLY A 58 0.32 1.77 -4.29
CA GLY A 58 0.65 0.35 -4.26
C GLY A 58 1.05 -0.26 -5.61
N LEU A 59 1.11 0.53 -6.68
CA LEU A 59 1.53 0.08 -8.01
C LEU A 59 3.07 0.11 -8.12
N LYS A 60 3.65 -1.00 -8.59
CA LYS A 60 5.03 -1.01 -9.08
C LYS A 60 5.03 -0.89 -10.61
N THR A 61 6.17 -0.49 -11.18
CA THR A 61 6.34 -0.16 -12.60
C THR A 61 5.78 -1.21 -13.57
N THR A 62 5.80 -2.50 -13.22
CA THR A 62 5.30 -3.59 -14.06
C THR A 62 3.94 -4.17 -13.63
N SER A 63 3.43 -3.84 -12.44
CA SER A 63 2.25 -4.50 -11.86
C SER A 63 1.00 -4.38 -12.75
N ARG A 64 0.83 -3.24 -13.43
CA ARG A 64 -0.31 -3.02 -14.34
C ARG A 64 -0.23 -3.91 -15.58
N CYS A 65 0.93 -3.98 -16.21
CA CYS A 65 1.14 -4.79 -17.41
C CYS A 65 1.12 -6.28 -17.07
N GLU A 66 1.69 -6.68 -15.94
CA GLU A 66 1.65 -8.07 -15.47
C GLU A 66 0.22 -8.54 -15.17
N ALA A 67 -0.57 -7.71 -14.46
CA ALA A 67 -1.97 -8.01 -14.19
C ALA A 67 -2.78 -8.11 -15.50
N LEU A 68 -2.57 -7.18 -16.43
CA LEU A 68 -3.21 -7.18 -17.74
C LEU A 68 -2.82 -8.44 -18.53
N ASN A 69 -1.52 -8.73 -18.65
CA ASN A 69 -1.00 -9.90 -19.36
C ASN A 69 -1.53 -11.21 -18.78
N MET A 70 -1.58 -11.33 -17.45
CA MET A 70 -2.17 -12.48 -16.78
C MET A 70 -3.66 -12.63 -17.10
N GLN A 71 -4.43 -11.53 -17.15
CA GLN A 71 -5.85 -11.63 -17.50
C GLN A 71 -6.04 -11.96 -18.98
N ILE A 72 -5.26 -11.35 -19.89
CA ILE A 72 -5.32 -11.61 -21.33
C ILE A 72 -4.90 -13.06 -21.63
N GLY A 73 -3.87 -13.58 -20.97
CA GLY A 73 -3.40 -14.96 -21.15
C GLY A 73 -4.42 -16.05 -20.77
N LYS A 74 -5.52 -15.69 -20.08
CA LYS A 74 -6.66 -16.60 -19.85
C LYS A 74 -7.56 -16.78 -21.09
N PHE A 75 -7.50 -15.84 -22.03
CA PHE A 75 -8.33 -15.81 -23.23
C PHE A 75 -7.51 -16.03 -24.51
N ILE A 76 -6.21 -15.76 -24.47
CA ILE A 76 -5.33 -15.81 -25.64
C ILE A 76 -4.25 -16.87 -25.42
N HIS A 77 -4.19 -17.83 -26.33
CA HIS A 77 -3.23 -18.93 -26.28
C HIS A 77 -2.17 -18.81 -27.39
N ASN A 78 -0.96 -19.29 -27.09
CA ASN A 78 0.16 -19.37 -28.02
C ASN A 78 -0.15 -20.42 -29.10
N GLY A 79 -0.79 -20.01 -30.19
CA GLY A 79 -1.26 -20.91 -31.24
C GLY A 79 -2.37 -20.30 -32.11
N TYR A 80 -3.00 -19.23 -31.64
CA TYR A 80 -4.00 -18.51 -32.41
C TYR A 80 -3.40 -17.72 -33.57
N ASN A 81 -4.04 -17.81 -34.73
CA ASN A 81 -3.79 -16.91 -35.84
C ASN A 81 -4.40 -15.52 -35.57
N LEU A 82 -4.09 -14.53 -36.41
CA LEU A 82 -4.51 -13.15 -36.18
C LEU A 82 -6.04 -12.99 -36.09
N ARG A 83 -6.82 -13.76 -36.86
CA ARG A 83 -8.28 -13.71 -36.81
C ARG A 83 -8.80 -14.24 -35.48
N GLU A 84 -8.33 -15.42 -35.07
CA GLU A 84 -8.69 -16.04 -33.79
C GLU A 84 -8.30 -15.14 -32.61
N PHE A 85 -7.12 -14.49 -32.68
CA PHE A 85 -6.70 -13.50 -31.71
C PHE A 85 -7.71 -12.36 -31.59
N ILE A 86 -8.16 -11.77 -32.70
CA ILE A 86 -9.12 -10.66 -32.68
C ILE A 86 -10.45 -11.11 -32.06
N GLU A 87 -10.95 -12.30 -32.43
CA GLU A 87 -12.21 -12.85 -31.91
C GLU A 87 -12.12 -13.06 -30.38
N HIS A 88 -11.06 -13.68 -29.88
CA HIS A 88 -10.86 -13.87 -28.43
C HIS A 88 -10.56 -12.58 -27.67
N PHE A 89 -9.85 -11.64 -28.29
CA PHE A 89 -9.60 -10.33 -27.69
C PHE A 89 -10.90 -9.53 -27.53
N GLN A 90 -11.82 -9.59 -28.51
CA GLN A 90 -13.15 -8.99 -28.38
C GLN A 90 -13.96 -9.61 -27.24
N GLN A 91 -13.94 -10.94 -27.10
CA GLN A 91 -14.57 -11.63 -25.96
C GLN A 91 -13.99 -11.19 -24.62
N TYR A 92 -12.66 -11.03 -24.54
CA TYR A 92 -11.99 -10.49 -23.35
C TYR A 92 -12.46 -9.06 -23.03
N LEU A 93 -12.58 -8.19 -24.03
CA LEU A 93 -13.09 -6.82 -23.83
C LEU A 93 -14.52 -6.82 -23.30
N GLU A 94 -15.40 -7.67 -23.83
CA GLU A 94 -16.76 -7.82 -23.32
C GLU A 94 -16.81 -8.35 -21.89
N PHE A 95 -15.94 -9.30 -21.55
CA PHE A 95 -15.79 -9.80 -20.18
C PHE A 95 -15.36 -8.67 -19.24
N MET A 96 -14.38 -7.85 -19.63
CA MET A 96 -13.92 -6.70 -18.84
C MET A 96 -15.02 -5.65 -18.66
N ARG A 97 -15.75 -5.30 -19.73
CA ARG A 97 -16.90 -4.37 -19.66
C ARG A 97 -17.97 -4.89 -18.69
N ARG A 98 -18.34 -6.17 -18.79
CA ARG A 98 -19.29 -6.79 -17.86
C ARG A 98 -18.81 -6.72 -16.41
N ARG A 99 -17.53 -6.98 -16.17
CA ARG A 99 -16.95 -6.87 -14.82
C ARG A 99 -17.00 -5.46 -14.27
N LEU A 100 -16.71 -4.45 -15.09
CA LEU A 100 -16.82 -3.04 -14.70
C LEU A 100 -18.25 -2.70 -14.30
N VAL A 101 -19.24 -3.04 -15.13
CA VAL A 101 -20.66 -2.81 -14.82
C VAL A 101 -21.07 -3.48 -13.49
N VAL A 102 -20.64 -4.71 -13.25
CA VAL A 102 -20.92 -5.41 -11.99
C VAL A 102 -20.22 -4.75 -10.81
N ALA A 103 -18.98 -4.26 -10.97
CA ALA A 103 -18.24 -3.57 -9.93
C ALA A 103 -18.90 -2.22 -9.59
N ASP A 104 -19.27 -1.43 -10.60
CA ASP A 104 -19.96 -0.15 -10.44
C ASP A 104 -21.30 -0.32 -9.73
N TYR A 105 -22.10 -1.30 -10.16
CA TYR A 105 -23.36 -1.64 -9.48
C TYR A 105 -23.12 -2.03 -8.01
N LYS A 106 -22.11 -2.87 -7.76
CA LYS A 106 -21.72 -3.30 -6.41
C LYS A 106 -21.18 -2.18 -5.53
N SER A 107 -20.58 -1.14 -6.11
CA SER A 107 -20.08 0.02 -5.39
C SER A 107 -21.19 1.03 -5.12
N ALA A 108 -22.15 1.18 -6.05
CA ALA A 108 -23.27 2.11 -5.92
C ALA A 108 -24.38 1.60 -4.99
N TYR A 109 -24.64 0.29 -4.98
CA TYR A 109 -25.81 -0.28 -4.30
C TYR A 109 -25.46 -1.36 -3.26
N GLY A 110 -24.19 -1.79 -3.18
CA GLY A 110 -23.80 -2.81 -2.22
C GLY A 110 -23.54 -2.21 -0.84
N GLU A 111 -24.40 -2.48 0.14
CA GLU A 111 -24.17 -2.07 1.52
C GLU A 111 -22.98 -2.83 2.13
N PRO A 112 -21.94 -2.13 2.60
CA PRO A 112 -20.83 -2.78 3.27
C PRO A 112 -21.24 -3.24 4.67
N VAL A 113 -21.26 -4.55 4.89
CA VAL A 113 -21.48 -5.11 6.22
C VAL A 113 -20.32 -4.69 7.13
N VAL A 114 -20.60 -3.93 8.18
CA VAL A 114 -19.61 -3.55 9.21
C VAL A 114 -19.09 -4.80 9.90
N LYS A 115 -17.77 -4.96 9.98
CA LYS A 115 -17.12 -6.17 10.52
C LYS A 115 -16.17 -5.89 11.67
N THR A 116 -15.76 -4.66 11.85
CA THR A 116 -14.78 -4.24 12.85
C THR A 116 -15.49 -3.65 14.07
N ARG A 117 -14.77 -3.56 15.20
CA ARG A 117 -15.27 -2.84 16.39
C ARG A 117 -15.20 -1.31 16.26
N LEU A 118 -14.64 -0.81 15.16
CA LEU A 118 -14.50 0.61 14.84
C LEU A 118 -15.62 1.03 13.88
N GLU A 119 -16.88 0.82 14.29
CA GLU A 119 -18.02 0.88 13.37
C GLU A 119 -18.19 2.23 12.68
N GLU A 120 -17.99 3.34 13.40
CA GLU A 120 -18.15 4.69 12.85
C GLU A 120 -17.10 4.98 11.76
N LEU A 121 -15.83 4.66 12.03
CA LEU A 121 -14.76 4.79 11.04
C LEU A 121 -14.97 3.86 9.84
N GLU A 122 -15.46 2.63 10.08
CA GLU A 122 -15.76 1.70 9.00
C GLU A 122 -16.92 2.19 8.13
N ARG A 123 -17.99 2.72 8.73
CA ARG A 123 -19.12 3.31 8.00
C ARG A 123 -18.70 4.56 7.23
N PHE A 124 -17.86 5.41 7.82
CA PHE A 124 -17.31 6.56 7.11
C PHE A 124 -16.46 6.12 5.91
N ALA A 125 -15.52 5.19 6.10
CA ALA A 125 -14.71 4.63 5.02
C ALA A 125 -15.55 4.04 3.88
N ALA A 126 -16.60 3.31 4.23
CA ALA A 126 -17.55 2.71 3.29
C ALA A 126 -18.28 3.76 2.43
N ALA A 127 -18.53 4.95 2.98
CA ALA A 127 -19.22 6.03 2.27
C ALA A 127 -18.28 6.82 1.34
N VAL A 128 -17.00 6.98 1.70
CA VAL A 128 -16.05 7.84 0.97
C VAL A 128 -15.15 7.07 -0.01
N TYR A 129 -14.89 5.78 0.23
CA TYR A 129 -14.02 4.98 -0.63
C TYR A 129 -14.79 4.13 -1.64
N THR A 130 -14.14 3.85 -2.78
CA THR A 130 -14.60 2.78 -3.67
C THR A 130 -14.56 1.45 -2.92
N ARG A 131 -15.38 0.49 -3.37
CA ARG A 131 -15.49 -0.81 -2.69
C ARG A 131 -14.15 -1.53 -2.54
N GLU A 132 -13.28 -1.47 -3.54
CA GLU A 132 -11.94 -2.06 -3.52
C GLU A 132 -11.03 -1.39 -2.48
N VAL A 133 -11.03 -0.05 -2.43
CA VAL A 133 -10.24 0.71 -1.46
C VAL A 133 -10.76 0.50 -0.05
N PHE A 134 -12.08 0.45 0.13
CA PHE A 134 -12.71 0.12 1.40
C PHE A 134 -12.29 -1.26 1.93
N VAL A 135 -12.25 -2.29 1.08
CA VAL A 135 -11.77 -3.62 1.47
C VAL A 135 -10.31 -3.57 1.95
N LEU A 136 -9.45 -2.80 1.27
CA LEU A 136 -8.06 -2.61 1.71
C LEU A 136 -7.98 -1.87 3.05
N PHE A 137 -8.79 -0.81 3.21
CA PHE A 137 -8.80 -0.01 4.44
C PHE A 137 -9.37 -0.79 5.64
N ARG A 138 -10.31 -1.72 5.41
CA ARG A 138 -10.81 -2.61 6.47
C ARG A 138 -9.69 -3.46 7.09
N GLU A 139 -8.74 -3.93 6.31
CA GLU A 139 -7.56 -4.63 6.85
C GLU A 139 -6.72 -3.71 7.75
N VAL A 140 -6.62 -2.41 7.39
CA VAL A 140 -5.98 -1.39 8.24
C VAL A 140 -6.75 -1.24 9.56
N LEU A 141 -8.08 -1.16 9.54
CA LEU A 141 -8.91 -1.07 10.75
C LEU A 141 -8.74 -2.29 11.65
N LEU A 142 -8.69 -3.50 11.07
CA LEU A 142 -8.45 -4.74 11.82
C LEU A 142 -7.08 -4.73 12.50
N LEU A 143 -6.03 -4.34 11.76
CA LEU A 143 -4.66 -4.28 12.29
C LEU A 143 -4.44 -3.15 13.29
N ALA A 144 -5.22 -2.07 13.23
CA ALA A 144 -5.14 -0.96 14.17
C ALA A 144 -5.42 -1.38 15.63
N SER A 145 -6.10 -2.50 15.85
CA SER A 145 -6.26 -3.09 17.18
C SER A 145 -4.93 -3.48 17.85
N ASN A 146 -3.85 -3.65 17.08
CA ASN A 146 -2.51 -3.94 17.57
C ASN A 146 -1.68 -2.67 17.85
N VAL A 147 -2.24 -1.48 17.65
CA VAL A 147 -1.53 -0.21 17.82
C VAL A 147 -1.82 0.36 19.21
N ARG A 148 -0.77 0.78 19.90
CA ARG A 148 -0.87 1.54 21.15
C ARG A 148 -0.23 2.91 20.99
N VAL A 149 -0.90 3.95 21.50
CA VAL A 149 -0.31 5.27 21.68
C VAL A 149 0.52 5.22 22.96
N VAL A 150 1.83 5.40 22.84
CA VAL A 150 2.81 5.33 23.92
C VAL A 150 2.86 6.65 24.69
N SER A 151 2.90 7.75 23.96
CA SER A 151 2.99 9.09 24.52
C SER A 151 2.38 10.13 23.58
N SER A 152 2.09 11.31 24.11
CA SER A 152 1.71 12.47 23.32
C SER A 152 2.38 13.74 23.84
N LYS A 153 2.73 14.64 22.93
CA LYS A 153 3.33 15.93 23.23
C LYS A 153 2.71 17.01 22.34
N LYS A 154 2.14 18.04 22.96
CA LYS A 154 1.64 19.21 22.24
C LYS A 154 2.78 20.17 21.93
N THR A 155 2.84 20.66 20.70
CA THR A 155 3.75 21.72 20.24
C THR A 155 2.95 22.97 19.88
N SER A 156 3.62 24.03 19.42
CA SER A 156 2.96 25.26 18.98
C SER A 156 2.09 25.09 17.74
N THR A 157 2.38 24.08 16.90
CA THR A 157 1.73 23.90 15.59
C THR A 157 0.95 22.59 15.46
N CYS A 158 1.33 21.55 16.21
CA CYS A 158 0.69 20.23 16.12
C CYS A 158 0.81 19.44 17.42
N THR A 159 0.04 18.36 17.54
CA THR A 159 0.23 17.34 18.58
C THR A 159 0.98 16.15 18.00
N LEU A 160 2.09 15.79 18.63
CA LEU A 160 2.92 14.64 18.27
C LEU A 160 2.54 13.44 19.13
N PHE A 161 2.35 12.28 18.51
CA PHE A 161 2.07 11.00 19.15
C PHE A 161 3.17 10.02 18.82
N GLU A 162 3.68 9.35 19.83
CA GLU A 162 4.48 8.14 19.63
C GLU A 162 3.54 6.93 19.67
N VAL A 163 3.60 6.08 18.66
CA VAL A 163 2.81 4.86 18.56
C VAL A 163 3.70 3.64 18.39
N ALA A 164 3.29 2.52 18.97
CA ALA A 164 4.00 1.25 18.83
C ALA A 164 3.01 0.15 18.45
N MET A 165 3.50 -0.84 17.70
CA MET A 165 2.73 -2.04 17.39
C MET A 165 3.06 -3.15 18.39
N TYR A 166 2.05 -3.95 18.74
CA TYR A 166 2.19 -5.10 19.63
C TYR A 166 3.31 -6.04 19.13
N CYS A 167 4.25 -6.37 20.01
CA CYS A 167 5.40 -7.26 19.75
C CYS A 167 6.36 -6.87 18.61
N GLN A 168 6.38 -5.61 18.15
CA GLN A 168 7.28 -5.22 17.05
C GLN A 168 8.57 -4.48 17.47
N GLY A 169 8.72 -4.11 18.76
CA GLY A 169 9.94 -3.45 19.28
C GLY A 169 10.28 -2.07 18.70
N ARG A 170 9.57 -1.62 17.66
CA ARG A 170 9.69 -0.33 16.97
C ARG A 170 8.53 0.59 17.30
N SER A 171 8.79 1.90 17.31
CA SER A 171 7.78 2.95 17.40
C SER A 171 7.82 3.86 16.16
N TRP A 172 6.70 4.55 15.93
CA TRP A 172 6.50 5.52 14.86
C TRP A 172 5.94 6.81 15.46
N ASN A 173 6.17 7.91 14.76
CA ASN A 173 5.64 9.21 15.13
C ASN A 173 4.46 9.55 14.23
N VAL A 174 3.39 10.05 14.82
CA VAL A 174 2.24 10.61 14.11
C VAL A 174 2.07 12.06 14.56
N SER A 175 2.04 13.00 13.63
CA SER A 175 1.71 14.39 13.90
C SER A 175 0.27 14.68 13.46
N TRP A 176 -0.46 15.43 14.29
CA TRP A 176 -1.80 15.93 14.00
C TRP A 176 -1.82 17.46 14.08
N GLY A 177 -2.10 18.12 12.95
CA GLY A 177 -2.37 19.55 12.87
C GLY A 177 -3.81 19.85 13.27
N GLU A 178 -4.01 20.54 14.40
CA GLU A 178 -5.35 20.78 14.95
C GLU A 178 -6.17 21.81 14.11
N ILE A 179 -5.51 22.60 13.27
CA ILE A 179 -6.13 23.69 12.51
C ILE A 179 -6.70 23.19 11.19
N ASP A 180 -5.94 22.35 10.49
CA ASP A 180 -6.25 21.80 9.17
C ASP A 180 -6.70 20.34 9.22
N ASP A 181 -6.71 19.74 10.41
CA ASP A 181 -6.96 18.32 10.64
C ASP A 181 -6.00 17.41 9.86
N GLU A 182 -4.77 17.88 9.61
CA GLU A 182 -3.78 17.15 8.82
C GLU A 182 -3.05 16.11 9.67
N PHE A 183 -3.04 14.85 9.20
CA PHE A 183 -2.28 13.76 9.81
C PHE A 183 -1.06 13.40 8.97
N ARG A 184 0.10 13.28 9.60
CA ARG A 184 1.31 12.71 8.97
C ARG A 184 1.91 11.65 9.85
N CYS A 185 2.44 10.59 9.24
CA CYS A 185 3.08 9.51 9.97
C CYS A 185 4.49 9.28 9.44
N SER A 186 5.45 9.00 10.33
CA SER A 186 6.82 8.69 9.94
C SER A 186 6.96 7.43 9.08
N CYS A 187 5.93 6.57 9.00
CA CYS A 187 5.92 5.45 8.07
C CYS A 187 5.65 5.85 6.61
N LEU A 188 5.21 7.09 6.35
CA LEU A 188 4.95 7.68 5.02
C LEU A 188 3.98 6.89 4.13
N ARG A 189 3.21 5.98 4.73
CA ARG A 189 2.33 5.08 3.99
C ARG A 189 1.11 5.81 3.43
N MET A 190 0.63 6.86 4.10
CA MET A 190 -0.49 7.66 3.58
C MET A 190 -0.06 8.43 2.33
N GLU A 191 1.12 9.01 2.34
CA GLU A 191 1.75 9.72 1.23
C GLU A 191 2.02 8.77 0.05
N SER A 192 2.39 7.52 0.35
CA SER A 192 2.67 6.53 -0.69
C SER A 192 1.43 5.84 -1.29
N PHE A 193 0.42 5.56 -0.47
CA PHE A 193 -0.74 4.76 -0.89
C PHE A 193 -2.03 5.57 -1.02
N GLY A 194 -2.09 6.77 -0.45
CA GLY A 194 -3.29 7.62 -0.42
C GLY A 194 -4.35 7.18 0.59
N ILE A 195 -4.03 6.25 1.51
CA ILE A 195 -4.94 5.80 2.57
C ILE A 195 -4.23 5.85 3.92
N PRO A 196 -4.92 6.22 5.02
CA PRO A 196 -4.29 6.24 6.32
C PRO A 196 -3.74 4.88 6.75
N CYS A 197 -2.60 4.92 7.43
CA CYS A 197 -1.95 3.73 7.94
C CYS A 197 -2.50 3.33 9.32
N VAL A 198 -2.15 2.12 9.78
CA VAL A 198 -2.57 1.60 11.09
C VAL A 198 -2.20 2.55 12.25
N HIS A 199 -1.09 3.26 12.12
CA HIS A 199 -0.61 4.24 13.09
C HIS A 199 -1.53 5.46 13.20
N ILE A 200 -1.94 6.03 12.06
CA ILE A 200 -2.88 7.16 12.01
C ILE A 200 -4.23 6.71 12.58
N VAL A 201 -4.72 5.54 12.17
CA VAL A 201 -5.98 4.99 12.72
C VAL A 201 -5.89 4.81 14.24
N GLY A 202 -4.77 4.33 14.78
CA GLY A 202 -4.55 4.23 16.22
C GLY A 202 -4.66 5.59 16.94
N VAL A 203 -4.18 6.66 16.32
CA VAL A 203 -4.33 8.03 16.85
C VAL A 203 -5.77 8.53 16.73
N LEU A 204 -6.45 8.31 15.59
CA LEU A 204 -7.87 8.66 15.44
C LEU A 204 -8.72 8.03 16.54
N VAL A 205 -8.51 6.73 16.82
CA VAL A 205 -9.19 6.01 17.90
C VAL A 205 -8.87 6.63 19.26
N ARG A 206 -7.60 7.00 19.52
CA ARG A 206 -7.19 7.65 20.78
C ARG A 206 -7.82 9.03 20.99
N LEU A 207 -8.08 9.75 19.89
CA LEU A 207 -8.74 11.06 19.86
C LEU A 207 -10.27 10.96 19.77
N ASN A 208 -10.82 9.74 19.71
CA ASN A 208 -12.24 9.48 19.54
C ASN A 208 -12.83 10.13 18.27
N MET A 209 -12.04 10.15 17.19
CA MET A 209 -12.43 10.65 15.88
C MET A 209 -13.10 9.56 15.05
N VAL A 210 -14.09 9.97 14.25
CA VAL A 210 -14.90 9.07 13.41
C VAL A 210 -14.75 9.35 11.92
N VAL A 211 -14.01 10.41 11.58
CA VAL A 211 -13.73 10.85 10.22
C VAL A 211 -12.29 10.48 9.88
N ILE A 212 -12.10 9.99 8.66
CA ILE A 212 -10.79 9.64 8.11
C ILE A 212 -10.27 10.87 7.35
N PRO A 213 -8.99 11.26 7.55
CA PRO A 213 -8.37 12.37 6.82
C PRO A 213 -8.13 12.08 5.34
#